data_AF-A0A524PNJ0-F1
#
_entry.id   AF-A0A524PNJ0-F1
#
_cell.length_a   1.000
_cell.length_b   1.000
_cell.length_c   1.000
_cell.angle_alpha   90.00
_cell.angle_beta   90.00
_cell.angle_gamma   90.00
#
_symmetry.space_group_name_H-M   'P 1'
#
loop_
_entity.id
_entity.type
_entity.pdbx_description
1 polymer ?
#
loop_
_entity_poly.entity_id
_entity_poly.type
_entity_poly.pdbx_seq_one_letter_code
_entity_poly.pdbx_strand_id
1 'polypeptide(L)'
;MNDRSSFVGEGEAQRCGRILRSGVRHVLGTAFPYTDVASPRDTELERSFLQLAYAVCCLARSHESCAGYFAVVSQEARDAAQRLVARYEVGDSVRIVFASLLVADMTRLSDAAEAASREGDPTLLICVAREIGLDALRREIASTELGGVEVQSDEAPPFGVHWDYYGRARAIQG
;
A
#
# COMPACT_ATOMS: atom_id res chain seq x y z
N MET A 1 -38.12 53.46 33.64
CA MET A 1 -36.79 53.56 33.02
C MET A 1 -36.03 52.29 33.35
N ASN A 2 -35.60 51.55 32.33
CA ASN A 2 -34.37 50.77 32.31
C ASN A 2 -34.05 50.58 30.81
N ASP A 3 -32.77 50.67 30.46
CA ASP A 3 -32.32 50.97 29.11
C ASP A 3 -31.17 50.00 28.73
N ARG A 4 -31.13 49.58 27.46
CA ARG A 4 -30.07 48.76 26.83
C ARG A 4 -29.84 47.34 27.42
N SER A 5 -29.20 46.41 26.69
CA SER A 5 -28.78 46.43 25.28
C SER A 5 -28.90 45.06 24.65
N SER A 6 -29.35 44.99 23.41
CA SER A 6 -29.21 43.80 22.55
C SER A 6 -27.75 43.68 22.09
N PHE A 7 -27.09 42.58 22.46
CA PHE A 7 -25.74 42.26 21.98
C PHE A 7 -25.84 41.21 20.86
N VAL A 8 -26.00 41.68 19.62
CA VAL A 8 -26.04 40.79 18.44
C VAL A 8 -24.61 40.43 18.06
N GLY A 9 -24.19 39.21 18.41
CA GLY A 9 -22.87 38.69 18.09
C GLY A 9 -22.77 38.23 16.65
N GLU A 10 -22.59 39.14 15.69
CA GLU A 10 -22.21 38.82 14.31
C GLU A 10 -20.73 38.39 14.24
N GLY A 11 -20.42 37.26 14.90
CA GLY A 11 -19.09 36.66 14.95
C GLY A 11 -18.75 35.88 13.68
N GLU A 12 -18.21 36.59 12.70
CA GLU A 12 -17.46 36.09 11.52
C GLU A 12 -17.84 34.69 11.01
N ALA A 13 -18.61 34.65 9.91
CA ALA A 13 -18.81 33.43 9.14
C ALA A 13 -17.45 32.84 8.71
N GLN A 14 -17.01 31.80 9.42
CA GLN A 14 -15.68 31.24 9.30
C GLN A 14 -15.45 30.76 7.86
N ARG A 15 -14.68 31.55 7.10
CA ARG A 15 -14.30 31.21 5.73
C ARG A 15 -13.34 30.04 5.79
N CYS A 16 -13.90 28.83 5.82
CA CYS A 16 -13.26 27.63 5.31
C CYS A 16 -12.96 27.85 3.83
N GLY A 17 -11.89 28.60 3.56
CA GLY A 17 -11.24 28.60 2.26
C GLY A 17 -11.00 27.15 1.92
N ARG A 18 -11.57 26.70 0.80
CA ARG A 18 -11.32 25.36 0.29
C ARG A 18 -9.82 25.26 0.04
N ILE A 19 -9.08 24.69 1.00
CA ILE A 19 -7.72 24.24 0.80
C ILE A 19 -7.83 23.32 -0.41
N LEU A 20 -7.28 23.77 -1.53
CA LEU A 20 -7.25 23.00 -2.76
C LEU A 20 -6.33 21.83 -2.47
N ARG A 21 -6.91 20.71 -1.99
CA ARG A 21 -6.23 19.42 -1.87
C ARG A 21 -5.47 19.23 -3.17
N SER A 22 -4.17 19.00 -3.06
CA SER A 22 -3.33 18.72 -4.22
C SER A 22 -4.03 17.66 -5.06
N GLY A 23 -4.11 17.88 -6.38
CA GLY A 23 -4.72 16.93 -7.31
C GLY A 23 -3.91 15.65 -7.49
N VAL A 24 -3.13 15.28 -6.48
CA VAL A 24 -2.07 14.28 -6.47
C VAL A 24 -2.34 13.33 -5.30
N ARG A 25 -2.33 12.03 -5.60
CA ARG A 25 -2.45 10.94 -4.64
C ARG A 25 -1.12 10.19 -4.57
N HIS A 26 -0.58 10.00 -3.38
CA HIS A 26 0.60 9.19 -3.13
C HIS A 26 0.21 7.71 -3.12
N VAL A 27 0.86 6.91 -3.94
CA VAL A 27 0.60 5.46 -4.06
C VAL A 27 1.83 4.73 -3.53
N LEU A 28 1.64 3.98 -2.44
CA LEU A 28 2.67 3.16 -1.81
C LEU A 28 2.38 1.69 -2.08
N GLY A 29 3.41 0.91 -2.42
CA GLY A 29 3.28 -0.53 -2.64
C GLY A 29 4.37 -1.35 -1.98
N THR A 30 3.98 -2.50 -1.45
CA THR A 30 4.88 -3.52 -0.89
C THR A 30 4.53 -4.88 -1.48
N ALA A 31 5.54 -5.66 -1.89
CA ALA A 31 5.38 -7.00 -2.46
C ALA A 31 5.98 -8.05 -1.51
N PHE A 32 5.13 -8.70 -0.73
CA PHE A 32 5.53 -9.71 0.25
C PHE A 32 5.83 -11.05 -0.46
N PRO A 33 7.09 -11.53 -0.45
CA PRO A 33 7.59 -12.49 -1.42
C PRO A 33 7.49 -13.96 -0.99
N TYR A 34 6.73 -14.27 0.06
CA TYR A 34 6.69 -15.63 0.62
C TYR A 34 5.54 -16.45 0.04
N THR A 35 5.88 -17.67 -0.41
CA THR A 35 4.97 -18.70 -0.90
C THR A 35 4.72 -19.76 0.18
N ASP A 36 3.71 -20.62 -0.01
CA ASP A 36 3.35 -21.72 0.91
C ASP A 36 4.45 -22.81 1.04
N VAL A 37 5.54 -22.69 0.27
CA VAL A 37 6.74 -23.55 0.33
C VAL A 37 7.74 -23.06 1.39
N ALA A 38 7.65 -21.79 1.79
CA ALA A 38 8.50 -21.21 2.83
C ALA A 38 7.88 -21.41 4.23
N SER A 39 8.72 -21.56 5.26
CA SER A 39 8.24 -21.65 6.65
C SER A 39 7.45 -20.40 7.06
N PRO A 40 6.39 -20.51 7.88
CA PRO A 40 5.49 -19.41 8.20
C PRO A 40 6.24 -18.23 8.83
N ARG A 41 6.02 -17.03 8.28
CA ARG A 41 6.70 -15.78 8.66
C ARG A 41 5.72 -14.70 9.11
N ASP A 42 4.73 -15.08 9.92
CA ASP A 42 3.68 -14.20 10.45
C ASP A 42 4.22 -12.86 10.95
N THR A 43 5.31 -12.85 11.73
CA THR A 43 5.93 -11.62 12.26
C THR A 43 6.55 -10.72 11.18
N GLU A 44 7.04 -11.29 10.07
CA GLU A 44 7.60 -10.53 8.95
C GLU A 44 6.49 -9.96 8.06
N LEU A 45 5.40 -10.72 7.88
CA LEU A 45 4.16 -10.28 7.24
C LEU A 45 3.52 -9.13 8.06
N GLU A 46 3.30 -9.35 9.35
CA GLU A 46 2.80 -8.39 10.35
C GLU A 46 3.61 -7.10 10.35
N ARG A 47 4.94 -7.19 10.39
CA ARG A 47 5.85 -6.04 10.29
C ARG A 47 5.71 -5.29 8.96
N SER A 48 5.72 -6.00 7.83
CA SER A 48 5.70 -5.39 6.50
C SER A 48 4.37 -4.68 6.23
N PHE A 49 3.26 -5.31 6.62
CA PHE A 49 1.92 -4.73 6.56
C PHE A 49 1.80 -3.49 7.45
N LEU A 50 2.25 -3.56 8.70
CA LEU A 50 2.24 -2.43 9.63
C LEU A 50 3.08 -1.25 9.13
N GLN A 51 4.23 -1.52 8.51
CA GLN A 51 5.10 -0.49 7.95
C GLN A 51 4.38 0.30 6.83
N LEU A 52 3.67 -0.40 5.93
CA LEU A 52 2.81 0.22 4.91
C LEU A 52 1.63 0.99 5.53
N ALA A 53 0.87 0.36 6.43
CA ALA A 53 -0.30 0.96 7.06
C ALA A 53 0.07 2.23 7.87
N TYR A 54 1.21 2.23 8.55
CA TYR A 54 1.75 3.38 9.27
C TYR A 54 2.08 4.55 8.33
N ALA A 55 2.75 4.29 7.21
CA ALA A 55 3.10 5.30 6.23
C ALA A 55 1.86 5.94 5.60
N VAL A 56 0.87 5.13 5.20
CA VAL A 56 -0.42 5.61 4.70
C VAL A 56 -1.14 6.45 5.74
N CYS A 57 -1.19 6.01 7.01
CA CYS A 57 -1.80 6.77 8.11
C CYS A 57 -1.10 8.13 8.33
N CYS A 58 0.24 8.18 8.23
CA CYS A 58 0.98 9.43 8.36
C CYS A 58 0.68 10.42 7.21
N LEU A 59 0.60 9.96 5.96
CA LEU A 59 0.22 10.80 4.82
C LEU A 59 -1.22 11.34 4.97
N ALA A 60 -2.17 10.48 5.33
CA ALA A 60 -3.56 10.88 5.56
C ALA A 60 -3.69 11.92 6.70
N ARG A 61 -2.88 11.78 7.77
CA ARG A 61 -2.81 12.76 8.88
C ARG A 61 -2.18 14.10 8.48
N SER A 62 -1.33 14.13 7.45
CA SER A 62 -0.83 15.36 6.82
C SER A 62 -1.84 16.00 5.84
N HIS A 63 -3.07 15.46 5.76
CA HIS A 63 -4.11 15.82 4.79
C HIS A 63 -3.78 15.52 3.32
N GLU A 64 -2.76 14.70 3.07
CA GLU A 64 -2.40 14.24 1.73
C GLU A 64 -3.31 13.09 1.30
N SER A 65 -3.65 13.03 0.00
CA SER A 65 -4.36 11.88 -0.54
C SER A 65 -3.38 10.72 -0.73
N CYS A 66 -3.71 9.54 -0.22
CA CYS A 66 -2.84 8.36 -0.30
C CYS A 66 -3.60 7.05 -0.53
N ALA A 67 -2.87 6.01 -0.94
CA ALA A 67 -3.30 4.61 -0.98
C ALA A 67 -2.10 3.70 -0.73
N GLY A 68 -2.31 2.62 0.04
CA GLY A 68 -1.37 1.51 0.15
C GLY A 68 -1.84 0.28 -0.62
N TYR A 69 -0.91 -0.45 -1.21
CA TYR A 69 -1.16 -1.72 -1.89
C TYR A 69 -0.19 -2.78 -1.35
N PHE A 70 -0.71 -3.85 -0.75
CA PHE A 70 0.09 -4.93 -0.16
C PHE A 70 -0.08 -6.21 -0.99
N ALA A 71 0.88 -6.48 -1.86
CA ALA A 71 0.88 -7.64 -2.73
C ALA A 71 1.39 -8.91 -2.02
N VAL A 72 0.74 -10.03 -2.30
CA VAL A 72 1.00 -11.35 -1.74
C VAL A 72 0.83 -12.42 -2.82
N VAL A 73 1.72 -13.42 -2.85
CA VAL A 73 1.73 -14.49 -3.86
C VAL A 73 1.04 -15.78 -3.42
N SER A 74 0.70 -15.90 -2.14
CA SER A 74 0.11 -17.10 -1.53
C SER A 74 -1.28 -16.81 -0.95
N GLN A 75 -2.15 -17.83 -0.94
CA GLN A 75 -3.49 -17.71 -0.36
C GLN A 75 -3.44 -17.65 1.17
N GLU A 76 -2.50 -18.35 1.82
CA GLU A 76 -2.29 -18.24 3.26
C GLU A 76 -1.81 -16.83 3.65
N ALA A 77 -0.84 -16.27 2.90
CA ALA A 77 -0.34 -14.90 3.10
C ALA A 77 -1.45 -13.85 2.88
N ARG A 78 -2.34 -14.07 1.90
CA ARG A 78 -3.53 -13.23 1.68
C ARG A 78 -4.49 -13.28 2.86
N ASP A 79 -4.83 -14.48 3.33
CA ASP A 79 -5.78 -14.63 4.43
C ASP A 79 -5.19 -14.11 5.76
N ALA A 80 -3.87 -14.22 5.95
CA ALA A 80 -3.15 -13.54 7.01
C ALA A 80 -3.26 -12.01 6.88
N ALA A 81 -2.93 -11.43 5.73
CA ALA A 81 -3.00 -9.99 5.51
C ALA A 81 -4.42 -9.43 5.69
N GLN A 82 -5.47 -10.18 5.28
CA GLN A 82 -6.86 -9.82 5.55
C GLN A 82 -7.19 -9.82 7.05
N ARG A 83 -6.69 -10.79 7.83
CA ARG A 83 -6.78 -10.75 9.30
C ARG A 83 -6.08 -9.52 9.88
N LEU A 84 -5.03 -9.00 9.26
CA LEU A 84 -4.34 -7.78 9.71
C LEU A 84 -5.10 -6.50 9.39
N VAL A 85 -5.73 -6.38 8.21
CA VAL A 85 -6.62 -5.26 7.86
C VAL A 85 -7.75 -5.12 8.89
N ALA A 86 -8.33 -6.25 9.32
CA ALA A 86 -9.34 -6.28 10.38
C ALA A 86 -8.75 -5.99 11.77
N ARG A 87 -7.61 -6.58 12.13
CA ARG A 87 -6.92 -6.40 13.44
C ARG A 87 -6.52 -4.96 13.73
N TYR A 88 -6.14 -4.21 12.69
CA TYR A 88 -5.60 -2.84 12.80
C TYR A 88 -6.52 -1.76 12.23
N GLU A 89 -7.78 -2.09 11.94
CA GLU A 89 -8.83 -1.15 11.50
C GLU A 89 -8.42 -0.25 10.31
N VAL A 90 -7.57 -0.76 9.41
CA VAL A 90 -6.92 0.03 8.34
C VAL A 90 -7.93 0.47 7.27
N GLY A 91 -9.05 -0.24 7.15
CA GLY A 91 -10.11 0.03 6.18
C GLY A 91 -9.61 -0.02 4.73
N ASP A 92 -10.23 0.76 3.86
CA ASP A 92 -9.86 0.86 2.43
C ASP A 92 -8.52 1.58 2.17
N SER A 93 -7.80 1.97 3.22
CA SER A 93 -6.52 2.69 3.12
C SER A 93 -5.38 1.82 2.57
N VAL A 94 -5.45 0.49 2.82
CA VAL A 94 -4.48 -0.50 2.30
C VAL A 94 -5.24 -1.65 1.63
N ARG A 95 -5.09 -1.78 0.31
CA ARG A 95 -5.65 -2.89 -0.47
C ARG A 95 -4.71 -4.10 -0.44
N ILE A 96 -5.23 -5.28 -0.14
CA ILE A 96 -4.50 -6.54 -0.33
C ILE A 96 -4.60 -6.96 -1.80
N VAL A 97 -3.45 -7.12 -2.46
CA VAL A 97 -3.34 -7.53 -3.87
C VAL A 97 -2.90 -8.98 -3.92
N PHE A 98 -3.84 -9.92 -4.12
CA PHE A 98 -3.46 -11.32 -4.35
C PHE A 98 -2.97 -11.48 -5.79
N ALA A 99 -1.75 -12.00 -5.97
CA ALA A 99 -1.21 -12.26 -7.29
C ALA A 99 -1.96 -13.42 -7.95
N SER A 100 -2.81 -13.10 -8.93
CA SER A 100 -3.43 -14.09 -9.83
C SER A 100 -2.35 -14.74 -10.70
N LEU A 101 -1.71 -15.79 -10.16
CA LEU A 101 -0.62 -16.53 -10.80
C LEU A 101 -1.08 -17.08 -12.16
N LEU A 102 -0.39 -16.67 -13.23
CA LEU A 102 -0.53 -17.29 -14.54
C LEU A 102 0.19 -18.64 -14.56
N VAL A 103 -0.12 -19.50 -15.54
CA VAL A 103 0.61 -20.79 -15.72
C VAL A 103 2.12 -20.56 -15.81
N ALA A 104 2.56 -19.49 -16.48
CA ALA A 104 3.97 -19.10 -16.55
C ALA A 104 4.55 -18.73 -15.16
N ASP A 105 3.79 -18.02 -14.33
CA ASP A 105 4.21 -17.66 -12.96
C ASP A 105 4.34 -18.91 -12.08
N MET A 106 3.40 -19.86 -12.21
CA MET A 106 3.46 -21.15 -11.53
C MET A 106 4.68 -21.98 -11.96
N THR A 107 4.99 -22.04 -13.26
CA THR A 107 6.21 -22.69 -13.77
C THR A 107 7.46 -22.02 -13.20
N ARG A 108 7.56 -20.69 -13.26
CA ARG A 108 8.70 -19.94 -12.70
C ARG A 108 8.90 -20.22 -11.21
N LEU A 109 7.83 -20.28 -10.42
CA LEU A 109 7.90 -20.62 -9.00
C LEU A 109 8.32 -22.08 -8.76
N SER A 110 7.87 -23.02 -9.59
CA SER A 110 8.29 -24.43 -9.53
C SER A 110 9.78 -24.57 -9.84
N ASP A 111 10.25 -23.99 -10.95
CA ASP A 111 11.65 -24.01 -11.38
C ASP A 111 12.56 -23.37 -10.31
N ALA A 112 12.12 -22.26 -9.71
CA ALA A 112 12.86 -21.57 -8.65
C ALA A 112 12.87 -22.35 -7.33
N ALA A 113 11.80 -23.07 -6.98
CA ALA A 113 11.76 -23.96 -5.81
C ALA A 113 12.67 -25.18 -6.00
N GLU A 114 12.72 -25.77 -7.20
CA GLU A 114 13.67 -26.82 -7.54
C GLU A 114 15.12 -26.33 -7.49
N ALA A 115 15.42 -25.15 -8.02
CA ALA A 115 16.75 -24.55 -7.95
C ALA A 115 17.16 -24.27 -6.49
N ALA A 116 16.30 -23.61 -5.71
CA ALA A 116 16.52 -23.34 -4.29
C ALA A 116 16.80 -24.63 -3.48
N SER A 117 16.06 -25.71 -3.77
CA SER A 117 16.26 -27.02 -3.14
C SER A 117 17.58 -27.69 -3.54
N ARG A 118 17.94 -27.59 -4.83
CA ARG A 118 19.16 -28.17 -5.42
C ARG A 118 20.44 -27.48 -4.97
N GLU A 119 20.37 -26.16 -4.79
CA GLU A 119 21.52 -25.30 -4.48
C GLU A 119 21.60 -24.96 -2.98
N GLY A 120 20.54 -25.23 -2.22
CA GLY A 120 20.43 -24.92 -0.79
C GLY A 120 20.14 -23.43 -0.49
N ASP A 121 19.81 -22.65 -1.52
CA ASP A 121 19.61 -21.20 -1.42
C ASP A 121 18.12 -20.81 -1.59
N PRO A 122 17.39 -20.50 -0.50
CA PRO A 122 16.00 -20.07 -0.58
C PRO A 122 15.82 -18.68 -1.20
N THR A 123 16.88 -17.89 -1.39
CA THR A 123 16.76 -16.54 -1.98
C THR A 123 16.30 -16.59 -3.43
N LEU A 124 16.64 -17.65 -4.19
CA LEU A 124 16.19 -17.84 -5.57
C LEU A 124 14.66 -17.83 -5.68
N LEU A 125 13.97 -18.57 -4.81
CA LEU A 125 12.51 -18.61 -4.75
C LEU A 125 11.92 -17.26 -4.28
N ILE A 126 12.55 -16.63 -3.28
CA ILE A 126 12.13 -15.32 -2.76
C ILE A 126 12.24 -14.23 -3.85
N CYS A 127 13.29 -14.23 -4.67
CA CYS A 127 13.44 -13.27 -5.77
C CYS A 127 12.34 -13.42 -6.82
N VAL A 128 12.10 -14.64 -7.33
CA VAL A 128 11.06 -14.90 -8.33
C VAL A 128 9.66 -14.61 -7.79
N ALA A 129 9.39 -14.94 -6.52
CA ALA A 129 8.15 -14.60 -5.86
C ALA A 129 7.97 -13.08 -5.64
N ARG A 130 9.03 -12.33 -5.31
CA ARG A 130 9.00 -10.87 -5.22
C ARG A 130 8.67 -10.22 -6.57
N GLU A 131 9.28 -10.70 -7.65
CA GLU A 131 9.00 -10.23 -9.01
C GLU A 131 7.53 -10.45 -9.40
N ILE A 132 6.99 -11.66 -9.20
CA ILE A 132 5.59 -11.98 -9.50
C ILE A 132 4.63 -11.13 -8.65
N GLY A 133 4.95 -10.93 -7.38
CA GLY A 133 4.21 -10.03 -6.48
C GLY A 133 4.25 -8.57 -6.94
N LEU A 134 5.41 -8.09 -7.38
CA LEU A 134 5.60 -6.72 -7.90
C LEU A 134 4.90 -6.51 -9.26
N ASP A 135 4.87 -7.51 -10.13
CA ASP A 135 4.14 -7.44 -11.41
C ASP A 135 2.62 -7.51 -11.20
N ALA A 136 2.13 -8.23 -10.17
CA ALA A 136 0.74 -8.14 -9.74
C ALA A 136 0.41 -6.76 -9.14
N LEU A 137 1.27 -6.26 -8.26
CA LEU A 137 1.17 -4.93 -7.63
C LEU A 137 1.07 -3.81 -8.69
N ARG A 138 1.99 -3.78 -9.66
CA ARG A 138 1.97 -2.80 -10.77
C ARG A 138 0.71 -2.89 -11.62
N ARG A 139 0.23 -4.11 -11.93
CA ARG A 139 -1.01 -4.31 -12.72
C ARG A 139 -2.25 -3.77 -11.99
N GLU A 140 -2.37 -4.01 -10.69
CA GLU A 140 -3.51 -3.54 -9.87
C GLU A 140 -3.47 -2.03 -9.60
N ILE A 141 -2.27 -1.45 -9.45
CA ILE A 141 -2.12 0.00 -9.35
C ILE A 141 -2.47 0.67 -10.69
N ALA A 142 -1.99 0.12 -11.82
CA ALA A 142 -2.29 0.66 -13.15
C ALA A 142 -3.77 0.51 -13.56
N SER A 143 -4.50 -0.47 -13.04
CA SER A 143 -5.94 -0.63 -13.26
C SER A 143 -6.79 0.33 -12.40
N THR A 144 -6.30 0.72 -11.22
CA THR A 144 -7.06 1.50 -10.23
C THR A 144 -6.73 2.99 -10.24
N GLU A 145 -5.44 3.34 -10.25
CA GLU A 145 -4.97 4.70 -10.02
C GLU A 145 -4.81 5.45 -11.35
N LEU A 146 -5.89 6.07 -11.82
CA LEU A 146 -5.97 6.74 -13.13
C LEU A 146 -4.87 7.82 -13.29
N GLY A 147 -3.96 7.57 -14.23
CA GLY A 147 -2.82 8.45 -14.48
C GLY A 147 -1.73 8.37 -13.41
N GLY A 148 -1.64 7.26 -12.66
CA GLY A 148 -0.51 6.92 -11.80
C GLY A 148 0.80 6.86 -12.57
N VAL A 149 1.79 7.64 -12.13
CA VAL A 149 3.16 7.61 -12.61
C VAL A 149 4.05 7.02 -11.52
N GLU A 150 4.74 5.93 -11.82
CA GLU A 150 5.76 5.34 -10.94
C GLU A 150 6.97 6.28 -10.85
N VAL A 151 7.35 6.68 -9.63
CA VAL A 151 8.43 7.65 -9.40
C VAL A 151 9.76 6.90 -9.31
N GLN A 152 10.40 6.71 -10.46
CA GLN A 152 11.71 6.06 -10.60
C GLN A 152 12.90 6.99 -10.23
N SER A 153 12.68 7.97 -9.36
CA SER A 153 13.61 9.09 -9.11
C SER A 153 14.41 8.91 -7.82
N ASP A 154 15.56 9.59 -7.72
CA ASP A 154 16.36 9.77 -6.48
C ASP A 154 15.63 10.56 -5.37
N GLU A 155 14.31 10.82 -5.50
CA GLU A 155 13.51 11.34 -4.39
C GLU A 155 13.50 10.32 -3.25
N ALA A 156 13.96 10.73 -2.07
CA ALA A 156 13.91 9.90 -0.88
C ALA A 156 12.46 9.45 -0.61
N PRO A 157 12.18 8.13 -0.56
CA PRO A 157 10.82 7.63 -0.43
C PRO A 157 10.19 8.03 0.92
N PRO A 158 8.85 8.14 1.01
CA PRO A 158 8.17 8.58 2.23
C PRO A 158 8.64 7.82 3.48
N PHE A 159 8.99 8.58 4.51
CA PHE A 159 9.49 8.11 5.81
C PHE A 159 10.80 7.31 5.77
N GLY A 160 11.57 7.39 4.69
CA GLY A 160 12.85 6.67 4.54
C GLY A 160 12.70 5.16 4.34
N VAL A 161 11.49 4.69 4.03
CA VAL A 161 11.19 3.27 3.76
C VAL A 161 11.44 2.97 2.29
N HIS A 162 12.19 1.91 1.99
CA HIS A 162 12.26 1.36 0.64
C HIS A 162 10.94 0.64 0.31
N TRP A 163 10.15 1.22 -0.59
CA TRP A 163 8.91 0.63 -1.12
C TRP A 163 9.21 -0.16 -2.40
N ASP A 164 8.50 -1.27 -2.62
CA ASP A 164 8.55 -2.02 -3.89
C ASP A 164 7.92 -1.22 -5.03
N TYR A 165 7.00 -0.32 -4.71
CA TYR A 165 6.44 0.67 -5.61
C TYR A 165 6.21 2.01 -4.88
N TYR A 166 6.64 3.12 -5.49
CA TYR A 166 6.18 4.46 -5.14
C TYR A 166 5.71 5.19 -6.39
N GLY A 167 4.53 5.80 -6.33
CA GLY A 167 3.96 6.53 -7.44
C GLY A 167 3.15 7.74 -7.01
N ARG A 168 2.84 8.61 -7.98
CA ARG A 168 1.93 9.74 -7.82
C ARG A 168 0.85 9.65 -8.89
N ALA A 169 -0.41 9.53 -8.46
CA ALA A 169 -1.59 9.47 -9.33
C ALA A 169 -2.42 10.74 -9.23
N ARG A 170 -3.43 10.92 -10.09
CA ARG A 170 -4.39 12.01 -9.93
C ARG A 170 -5.40 11.68 -8.84
N ALA A 171 -5.58 12.58 -7.89
CA ALA A 171 -6.60 12.43 -6.85
C ALA A 171 -7.99 12.49 -7.49
N ILE A 172 -8.68 11.36 -7.56
CA ILE A 172 -10.07 11.26 -8.04
C ILE A 172 -10.96 12.02 -7.05
N GLN A 173 -11.71 13.01 -7.54
CA GLN A 173 -12.72 13.70 -6.76
C GLN A 173 -14.02 12.88 -6.79
N GLY A 174 -14.25 12.13 -5.72
CA GLY A 174 -15.57 11.58 -5.36
C GLY A 174 -16.36 12.56 -4.50
#